data_AF-A0A2V7CDE7-F1
#
_entry.id   AF-A0A2V7CDE7-F1
#
_cell.length_a   1.000
_cell.length_b   1.000
_cell.length_c   1.000
_cell.angle_alpha   90.00
_cell.angle_beta   90.00
_cell.angle_gamma   90.00
#
_symmetry.space_group_name_H-M   'P 1'
#
loop_
_entity.id
_entity.type
_entity.pdbx_description
1 polymer ?
#
loop_
_entity_poly.entity_id
_entity_poly.type
_entity_poly.pdbx_seq_one_letter_code
_entity_poly.pdbx_strand_id
1 'polypeptide(L)' 'MSRHVQVLVQAGLVRQERTGRVARCSLDVGAMFAAAVWINEYSQYWQAQFNTLARWLKTLDRSRPKAGRRRRGAR' A
#
# COMPACT_ATOMS: atom_id res chain seq x y z
N MET A 1 -16.77 -17.90 18.91
CA MET A 1 -15.49 -17.66 18.19
C MET A 1 -15.57 -16.30 17.51
N SER A 2 -14.48 -15.53 17.50
CA SER A 2 -14.47 -14.25 16.79
C SER A 2 -14.64 -14.49 15.29
N ARG A 3 -15.65 -13.86 14.68
CA ARG A 3 -16.00 -14.02 13.26
C ARG A 3 -14.81 -13.76 12.33
N HIS A 4 -13.94 -12.84 12.73
CA HIS A 4 -12.70 -12.49 12.02
C HIS A 4 -11.72 -13.67 11.90
N VAL A 5 -11.60 -14.48 12.95
CA VAL A 5 -10.68 -15.64 12.94
C VAL A 5 -11.19 -16.73 12.00
N GLN A 6 -12.51 -16.95 11.93
CA GLN A 6 -13.08 -17.92 10.99
C GLN A 6 -12.83 -17.53 9.54
N VAL A 7 -12.96 -16.25 9.20
CA VAL A 7 -12.66 -15.75 7.85
C VAL A 7 -11.18 -15.97 7.50
N LEU A 8 -10.28 -15.69 8.43
CA LEU A 8 -8.84 -15.89 8.22
C LEU A 8 -8.46 -17.37 8.07
N VAL A 9 -9.13 -18.27 8.80
CA VAL A 9 -8.93 -19.72 8.64
C VAL A 9 -9.48 -20.20 7.30
N GLN A 10 -10.66 -19.73 6.87
CA GLN A 10 -11.23 -20.10 5.57
C GLN A 10 -10.40 -19.59 4.39
N ALA A 11 -9.78 -18.42 4.54
CA ALA A 11 -8.84 -17.88 3.55
C ALA A 11 -7.47 -18.60 3.56
N GLY A 12 -7.26 -19.58 4.44
CA GLY A 12 -6.00 -20.30 4.59
C GLY A 12 -4.88 -19.49 5.27
N LEU A 13 -5.15 -18.27 5.73
CA LEU A 13 -4.17 -17.35 6.33
C LEU A 13 -3.79 -17.72 7.77
N VAL A 14 -4.66 -18.45 8.47
CA VAL A 14 -4.47 -18.83 9.87
C VAL A 14 -4.78 -20.30 10.03
N ARG A 15 -3.90 -21.03 10.70
CA ARG A 15 -4.13 -22.40 11.14
C ARG A 15 -4.67 -22.39 12.56
N GLN A 16 -5.76 -23.11 12.79
CA GLN A 16 -6.35 -23.25 14.11
C GLN A 16 -6.22 -24.68 14.61
N GLU A 17 -5.60 -24.85 15.77
CA GLU A 17 -5.54 -26.12 16.50
C GLU A 17 -6.32 -25.99 17.81
N ARG A 18 -7.19 -26.96 18.09
CA ARG A 18 -8.02 -26.96 19.29
C ARG A 18 -7.50 -28.00 20.28
N THR A 19 -6.93 -27.54 21.40
CA THR A 19 -6.48 -28.41 22.49
C THR A 19 -7.43 -28.24 23.67
N GLY A 20 -8.39 -29.16 23.81
CA GLY A 20 -9.40 -29.11 24.87
C GLY A 20 -10.27 -27.85 24.78
N ARG A 21 -10.19 -26.98 25.80
CA ARG A 21 -10.91 -25.70 25.86
C ARG A 21 -10.17 -24.54 25.22
N VAL A 22 -8.91 -24.73 24.82
CA VAL A 22 -8.05 -23.66 24.26
C VAL A 22 -7.95 -23.81 22.75
N ALA A 23 -8.25 -22.75 22.02
CA ALA A 23 -7.98 -22.66 20.58
C ALA A 23 -6.67 -21.88 20.37
N ARG A 24 -5.64 -22.55 19.84
CA ARG A 24 -4.40 -21.91 19.42
C ARG A 24 -4.54 -21.53 17.94
N CYS A 25 -4.29 -20.27 17.62
CA CYS A 25 -4.29 -19.76 16.26
C CYS A 25 -2.85 -19.39 15.90
N SER A 26 -2.31 -19.96 14.82
CA SER A 26 -1.01 -19.60 14.26
C SER A 26 -1.20 -19.03 12.86
N LEU A 27 -0.41 -18.01 12.54
CA LEU A 27 -0.40 -17.40 11.22
C LEU A 27 0.34 -18.32 10.24
N ASP A 28 -0.25 -18.59 9.08
CA ASP A 28 0.42 -19.34 8.02
C ASP A 28 1.17 -18.38 7.09
N VAL A 29 2.51 -18.41 7.20
CA VAL A 29 3.40 -17.56 6.40
C VAL A 29 3.33 -17.91 4.91
N GLY A 30 3.06 -19.18 4.57
CA GLY A 30 2.93 -19.63 3.19
C GLY A 30 1.71 -19.01 2.49
N ALA A 31 0.58 -18.95 3.18
CA ALA A 31 -0.63 -18.34 2.64
C ALA A 31 -0.50 -16.81 2.47
N MET A 32 0.31 -16.15 3.31
CA MET A 32 0.62 -14.72 3.14
C MET A 32 1.52 -14.44 1.94
N PHE A 33 2.34 -15.41 1.51
CA PHE A 33 3.28 -15.20 0.40
C PHE A 33 2.56 -14.87 -0.91
N ALA A 34 1.47 -15.56 -1.23
CA ALA A 34 0.68 -15.29 -2.44
C ALA A 34 0.13 -13.86 -2.46
N ALA A 35 -0.38 -13.37 -1.32
CA ALA A 35 -0.83 -11.99 -1.18
C ALA A 35 0.33 -11.00 -1.34
N ALA A 36 1.49 -11.29 -0.76
CA ALA A 36 2.67 -10.44 -0.87
C ALA A 36 3.18 -10.34 -2.31
N VAL A 37 3.18 -11.45 -3.07
CA VAL A 37 3.54 -11.46 -4.50
C VAL A 37 2.59 -10.58 -5.29
N TRP A 38 1.28 -10.77 -5.13
CA TRP A 38 0.27 -9.97 -5.83
C TRP A 38 0.37 -8.47 -5.50
N ILE A 39 0.57 -8.12 -4.23
CA ILE A 39 0.76 -6.72 -3.80
C ILE A 39 2.02 -6.13 -4.46
N ASN A 40 3.11 -6.89 -4.53
CA ASN A 40 4.37 -6.42 -5.11
C ASN A 40 4.24 -6.16 -6.62
N GLU A 41 3.64 -7.09 -7.36
CA GLU A 41 3.38 -6.91 -8.80
C GLU A 41 2.58 -5.63 -9.06
N TYR A 42 1.51 -5.42 -8.27
CA TYR A 42 0.67 -4.24 -8.42
C TYR A 42 1.38 -2.96 -7.96
N SER A 43 2.19 -3.03 -6.90
CA SER A 43 2.98 -1.91 -6.40
C SER A 43 3.94 -1.38 -7.47
N GLN A 44 4.63 -2.27 -8.20
CA GLN A 44 5.54 -1.88 -9.28
C GLN A 44 4.81 -1.14 -10.41
N TYR A 45 3.62 -1.63 -10.79
CA TYR A 45 2.78 -0.96 -11.79
C TYR A 45 2.42 0.47 -11.37
N TRP A 46 1.91 0.66 -10.16
CA TRP A 46 1.55 1.99 -9.66
C TRP A 46 2.75 2.90 -9.52
N GLN A 47 3.89 2.36 -9.08
CA GLN A 47 5.13 3.13 -8.97
C GLN A 47 5.52 3.72 -10.33
N ALA A 48 5.39 2.96 -11.43
CA ALA A 48 5.67 3.44 -12.77
C ALA A 48 4.72 4.57 -13.22
N GLN A 49 3.42 4.45 -12.89
CA GLN A 49 2.42 5.48 -13.18
C GLN A 49 2.70 6.77 -12.40
N PHE A 50 2.98 6.66 -11.09
CA PHE A 50 3.33 7.82 -10.27
C PHE A 50 4.64 8.48 -10.71
N ASN A 51 5.64 7.70 -11.13
CA ASN A 51 6.88 8.25 -11.68
C ASN A 51 6.62 9.05 -12.96
N THR A 52 5.70 8.60 -13.81
CA THR A 52 5.32 9.32 -15.03
C THR A 52 4.58 10.62 -14.70
N LEU A 53 3.63 10.57 -13.77
CA LEU A 53 2.94 11.76 -13.27
C LEU A 53 3.92 12.78 -12.66
N ALA A 54 4.87 12.33 -11.85
CA ALA A 54 5.88 13.18 -11.23
C ALA A 54 6.76 13.88 -12.27
N ARG A 55 7.14 13.18 -13.37
CA ARG A 55 7.89 13.78 -14.48
C ARG A 55 7.08 14.86 -15.19
N TRP A 56 5.80 14.60 -15.45
CA TRP A 56 4.92 15.57 -16.09
C TRP A 56 4.72 16.81 -15.21
N LEU A 57 4.49 16.63 -13.92
CA LEU A 57 4.35 17.74 -12.97
C LEU A 57 5.63 18.60 -12.89
N LYS A 58 6.82 17.98 -12.87
CA LYS A 58 8.10 18.71 -12.95
C LYS A 58 8.23 19.53 -14.24
N THR A 59 7.70 19.01 -15.34
CA THR A 59 7.72 19.71 -16.63
C THR A 59 6.80 20.93 -16.58
N LEU A 60 5.59 20.79 -16.04
CA LEU A 60 4.67 21.90 -15.84
C LEU A 60 5.22 22.98 -14.92
N ASP A 61 5.84 22.60 -13.80
CA ASP A 61 6.41 23.54 -12.84
C ASP A 61 7.56 24.35 -13.47
N ARG A 62 8.41 23.70 -14.27
CA ARG A 62 9.46 24.39 -15.06
C ARG A 62 8.90 25.35 -16.10
N SER A 63 7.78 24.99 -16.72
CA SER A 63 7.09 25.82 -17.72
C SER A 63 6.24 26.92 -17.09
N ARG A 64 6.01 26.89 -15.77
CA ARG A 64 5.27 27.94 -15.09
C ARG A 64 6.14 29.20 -15.05
N PRO A 65 5.72 30.31 -15.67
CA PRO A 65 6.48 31.55 -15.57
C PRO A 65 6.53 31.93 -14.09
N LYS A 66 7.75 32.16 -13.56
CA LYS A 66 7.94 32.63 -12.19
C LYS A 66 7.07 33.87 -11.99
N ALA A 67 5.97 33.71 -11.24
CA ALA A 67 5.11 34.82 -10.88
C ALA A 67 6.01 35.89 -10.26
N GLY A 68 6.08 37.04 -10.94
CA GLY A 68 7.06 38.06 -10.68
C GLY A 68 7.12 38.39 -9.20
N ARG A 69 8.33 38.39 -8.66
CA ARG A 69 8.67 38.97 -7.37
C ARG A 69 8.10 40.39 -7.36
N ARG A 70 6.89 40.54 -6.82
CA ARG A 70 6.19 41.81 -6.72
C ARG A 70 7.09 42.69 -5.84
N ARG A 71 7.85 43.59 -6.48
CA ARG A 71 8.61 44.65 -5.82
C ARG A 71 7.60 45.46 -5.02
N ARG A 72 7.42 45.11 -3.75
CA ARG A 72 6.69 45.90 -2.77
C ARG A 72 7.75 46.60 -1.96
N GLY A 73 8.04 47.84 -2.34
CA GLY A 73 9.03 48.68 -1.66
C GLY A 73 9.64 49.70 -2.61
N ALA A 74 8.94 50.82 -2.80
CA ALA A 74 9.51 52.14 -3.07
C ALA A 74 8.38 53.15 -3.29
N ARG A 75 7.75 53.62 -2.21
CA ARG A 75 7.39 55.02 -1.96
C ARG A 75 6.83 55.16 -0.56
#